data_AF-A0A7D3XKJ1-F1
#
_entry.id   AF-A0A7D3XKJ1-F1
#
_cell.length_a   1.000
_cell.length_b   1.000
_cell.length_c   1.000
_cell.angle_alpha   90.00
_cell.angle_beta   90.00
_cell.angle_gamma   90.00
#
_symmetry.space_group_name_H-M   'P 1'
#
loop_
_entity.id
_entity.type
_entity.pdbx_description
1 polymer ?
#
loop_
_entity_poly.entity_id
_entity_poly.type
_entity_poly.pdbx_seq_one_letter_code
_entity_poly.pdbx_strand_id
1 'polypeptide(L)'
;MWICYFEFKVHHEKRLKQLQHFVMDFQRDRDQHRRATVEDCKWLDYFEEEMLKQFWWPTQADWEEYQQLWFSLPPEKRLTDPRLQHPWEFTSWLDSLYTGEHQLLSCKKIASDLARLEYRTWSWPYGSVEALRQMIHTFGFTILREAHKTKEG
;
A
#
# COMPACT_ATOMS: atom_id res chain seq x y z
N MET A 1 2.54 -7.11 20.09
CA MET A 1 1.82 -6.98 18.81
C MET A 1 0.76 -5.90 18.96
N TRP A 2 0.65 -4.99 18.01
CA TRP A 2 -0.22 -3.81 18.12
C TRP A 2 -1.31 -3.86 17.06
N ILE A 3 -2.52 -3.45 17.43
CA ILE A 3 -3.60 -3.22 16.46
C ILE A 3 -3.60 -1.74 16.14
N CYS A 4 -3.40 -1.43 14.87
CA CYS A 4 -3.36 -0.09 14.31
C CYS A 4 -4.51 0.11 13.33
N TYR A 5 -4.79 1.37 13.02
CA TYR A 5 -5.83 1.69 12.06
C TYR A 5 -5.58 3.00 11.34
N PHE A 6 -6.11 3.05 10.12
CA PHE A 6 -6.32 4.26 9.34
C PHE A 6 -7.81 4.59 9.33
N GLU A 7 -8.18 5.83 9.59
CA GLU A 7 -9.51 6.36 9.27
C GLU A 7 -9.41 7.27 8.05
N PHE A 8 -10.35 7.11 7.11
CA PHE A 8 -10.34 7.86 5.85
C PHE A 8 -11.74 8.24 5.40
N LYS A 9 -11.82 9.35 4.67
CA LYS A 9 -13.07 9.94 4.21
C LYS A 9 -13.64 9.17 3.03
N VAL A 10 -14.88 8.70 3.16
CA VAL A 10 -15.62 8.01 2.11
C VAL A 10 -16.40 9.03 1.28
N HIS A 11 -16.05 9.14 0.00
CA HIS A 11 -16.76 9.96 -0.99
C HIS A 11 -17.20 9.13 -2.21
N HIS A 12 -16.83 7.85 -2.28
CA HIS A 12 -17.17 6.96 -3.39
C HIS A 12 -17.42 5.51 -2.89
N GLU A 13 -18.68 5.13 -2.75
CA GLU A 13 -19.09 3.81 -2.20
C GLU A 13 -18.58 2.62 -3.03
N LYS A 14 -18.61 2.72 -4.37
CA LYS A 14 -18.09 1.66 -5.25
C LYS A 14 -16.61 1.35 -4.96
N ARG A 15 -15.77 2.40 -4.89
CA ARG A 15 -14.34 2.27 -4.59
C ARG A 15 -14.09 1.72 -3.19
N LEU A 16 -14.97 2.03 -2.24
CA LEU A 16 -14.87 1.46 -0.90
C LEU A 16 -15.10 -0.04 -0.94
N LYS A 17 -16.14 -0.50 -1.64
CA LYS A 17 -16.40 -1.93 -1.83
C LYS A 17 -15.23 -2.64 -2.53
N GLN A 18 -14.64 -2.02 -3.55
CA GLN A 18 -13.46 -2.56 -4.23
C GLN A 18 -12.27 -2.69 -3.27
N LEU A 19 -11.96 -1.67 -2.48
CA LEU A 19 -10.91 -1.71 -1.46
C LEU A 19 -11.18 -2.81 -0.42
N GLN A 20 -12.44 -2.97 0.02
CA GLN A 20 -12.82 -4.00 0.97
C GLN A 20 -12.58 -5.41 0.42
N HIS A 21 -12.96 -5.65 -0.84
CA HIS A 21 -12.70 -6.93 -1.51
C HIS A 21 -11.20 -7.17 -1.68
N PHE A 22 -10.45 -6.17 -2.15
CA PHE A 22 -9.00 -6.25 -2.28
C PHE A 22 -8.34 -6.63 -0.95
N VAL A 23 -8.64 -5.92 0.13
CA VAL A 23 -8.09 -6.19 1.48
C VAL A 23 -8.39 -7.61 1.93
N MET A 24 -9.62 -8.08 1.73
CA MET A 24 -10.04 -9.43 2.13
C MET A 24 -9.33 -10.51 1.31
N ASP A 25 -9.35 -10.39 -0.02
CA ASP A 25 -8.79 -11.39 -0.91
C ASP A 25 -7.26 -11.42 -0.84
N PHE A 26 -6.62 -10.25 -0.74
CA PHE A 26 -5.18 -10.11 -0.58
C PHE A 26 -4.68 -10.75 0.72
N GLN A 27 -5.36 -10.47 1.84
CA GLN A 27 -5.01 -11.07 3.12
C GLN A 27 -5.18 -12.59 3.09
N ARG A 28 -6.28 -13.09 2.51
CA ARG A 28 -6.54 -14.53 2.39
C ARG A 28 -5.44 -15.23 1.59
N ASP A 29 -5.00 -14.63 0.49
CA ASP A 29 -3.94 -15.20 -0.34
C ASP A 29 -2.58 -15.19 0.36
N ARG A 30 -2.27 -14.13 1.12
CA ARG A 30 -1.07 -14.06 1.94
C ARG A 30 -1.06 -15.13 3.03
N ASP A 31 -2.18 -15.35 3.71
CA ASP A 31 -2.31 -16.41 4.72
C ASP A 31 -2.09 -17.81 4.13
N GLN A 32 -2.41 -18.00 2.85
CA GLN A 32 -2.18 -19.24 2.10
C GLN A 32 -0.77 -19.32 1.47
N HIS A 33 0.11 -18.34 1.74
CA HIS A 33 1.50 -18.29 1.27
C HIS A 33 1.63 -18.38 -0.27
N ARG A 34 0.65 -17.87 -1.02
CA ARG A 34 0.64 -17.90 -2.49
C ARG A 34 1.47 -16.77 -3.10
N ARG A 35 2.80 -16.79 -2.88
CA ARG A 35 3.72 -15.72 -3.32
C ARG A 35 3.74 -15.50 -4.84
N ALA A 36 3.44 -16.53 -5.64
CA ALA A 36 3.35 -16.45 -7.10
C ALA A 36 2.35 -15.37 -7.60
N THR A 37 1.45 -14.90 -6.74
CA THR A 37 0.40 -13.92 -7.10
C THR A 37 0.85 -12.47 -7.16
N VAL A 38 2.05 -12.10 -6.69
CA VAL A 38 2.60 -10.75 -6.94
C VAL A 38 3.15 -10.65 -8.36
N GLU A 39 3.64 -11.77 -8.90
CA GLU A 39 4.17 -11.90 -10.27
C GLU A 39 3.04 -12.16 -11.28
N ASP A 40 2.01 -12.93 -10.88
CA ASP A 40 0.77 -13.14 -11.65
C ASP A 40 -0.25 -12.03 -11.33
N CYS A 41 -0.24 -10.97 -12.13
CA CYS A 41 -0.92 -9.68 -11.98
C CYS A 41 -2.47 -9.65 -11.84
N LYS A 42 -3.12 -10.71 -11.34
CA LYS A 42 -4.57 -10.76 -11.05
C LYS A 42 -5.08 -9.63 -10.16
N TRP A 43 -4.20 -9.01 -9.37
CA TRP A 43 -4.55 -7.89 -8.51
C TRP A 43 -4.92 -6.64 -9.30
N LEU A 44 -4.47 -6.53 -10.56
CA LEU A 44 -4.83 -5.42 -11.45
C LEU A 44 -6.35 -5.29 -11.63
N ASP A 45 -7.09 -6.41 -11.60
CA ASP A 45 -8.55 -6.44 -11.78
C ASP A 45 -9.32 -5.67 -10.69
N TYR A 46 -8.69 -5.38 -9.55
CA TYR A 46 -9.29 -4.56 -8.49
C TYR A 46 -9.20 -3.05 -8.77
N PHE A 47 -8.36 -2.64 -9.72
CA PHE A 47 -8.04 -1.25 -9.98
C PHE A 47 -8.63 -0.78 -11.31
N GLU A 48 -9.27 0.39 -11.29
CA GLU A 48 -9.67 1.07 -12.51
C GLU A 48 -8.42 1.71 -13.18
N GLU A 49 -8.46 1.95 -14.49
CA GLU A 49 -7.34 2.53 -15.24
C GLU A 49 -6.82 3.84 -14.60
N GLU A 50 -7.72 4.70 -14.12
CA GLU A 50 -7.38 5.95 -13.42
C GLU A 50 -6.66 5.73 -12.09
N MET A 51 -6.87 4.59 -11.43
CA MET A 51 -6.12 4.22 -10.22
C MET A 51 -4.70 3.77 -10.58
N LEU A 52 -4.56 3.01 -11.67
CA LEU A 52 -3.28 2.50 -12.15
C LEU A 52 -2.35 3.61 -12.65
N LYS A 53 -2.91 4.72 -13.17
CA LYS A 53 -2.14 5.92 -13.58
C LYS A 53 -1.38 6.59 -12.43
N GLN A 54 -1.67 6.27 -11.17
CA GLN A 54 -0.94 6.78 -10.01
C GLN A 54 0.42 6.09 -9.79
N PHE A 55 0.64 4.94 -10.41
CA PHE A 55 1.89 4.19 -10.30
C PHE A 55 2.85 4.58 -11.42
N TRP A 56 4.14 4.41 -11.14
CA TRP A 56 5.18 4.47 -12.15
C TRP A 56 5.21 3.15 -12.91
N TRP A 57 5.15 3.22 -14.23
CA TRP A 57 5.23 2.07 -15.13
C TRP A 57 6.50 2.18 -16.00
N PRO A 58 7.68 1.99 -15.40
CA PRO A 58 8.95 2.18 -16.10
C PRO A 58 9.13 1.17 -17.24
N THR A 59 9.68 1.66 -18.33
CA THR A 59 10.32 0.80 -19.33
C THR A 59 11.67 0.29 -18.83
N GLN A 60 12.26 -0.66 -19.56
CA GLN A 60 13.62 -1.11 -19.29
C GLN A 60 14.65 0.04 -19.34
N ALA A 61 14.48 0.98 -20.28
CA ALA A 61 15.35 2.14 -20.39
C ALA A 61 15.22 3.07 -19.17
N ASP A 62 13.99 3.33 -18.70
CA ASP A 62 13.75 4.14 -17.50
C ASP A 62 14.43 3.51 -16.26
N TRP A 63 14.39 2.18 -16.15
CA TRP A 63 15.08 1.44 -15.09
C TRP A 63 16.59 1.56 -15.17
N GLU A 64 17.16 1.44 -16.36
CA GLU A 64 18.60 1.59 -16.58
C GLU A 64 19.08 3.00 -16.22
N GLU A 65 18.34 4.03 -16.64
CA GLU A 65 18.60 5.42 -16.28
C GLU A 65 18.52 5.64 -14.76
N TYR A 66 17.47 5.11 -14.12
CA TYR A 66 17.31 5.18 -12.66
C TYR A 66 18.49 4.53 -11.93
N GLN A 67 18.92 3.33 -12.36
CA GLN A 67 20.05 2.62 -11.75
C GLN A 67 21.36 3.37 -11.93
N GLN A 68 21.64 3.88 -13.14
CA GLN A 68 22.82 4.68 -13.42
C GLN A 68 22.86 5.92 -12.50
N LEU A 69 21.74 6.62 -12.38
CA LEU A 69 21.63 7.77 -11.50
C LEU A 69 21.85 7.38 -10.02
N TRP A 70 21.21 6.30 -9.56
CA TRP A 70 21.34 5.79 -8.19
C TRP A 70 22.80 5.49 -7.82
N PHE A 71 23.52 4.79 -8.69
CA PHE A 71 24.92 4.43 -8.46
C PHE A 71 25.89 5.59 -8.65
N SER A 72 25.53 6.60 -9.45
CA SER A 72 26.33 7.83 -9.60
C SER A 72 26.30 8.74 -8.37
N LEU A 73 25.27 8.62 -7.52
CA LEU A 73 25.07 9.46 -6.35
C LEU A 73 25.68 8.84 -5.08
N PRO A 74 26.28 9.66 -4.19
CA PRO A 74 26.66 9.24 -2.85
C PRO A 74 25.46 8.68 -2.06
N PRO A 75 25.63 7.63 -1.24
CA PRO A 75 24.54 6.98 -0.50
C PRO A 75 23.62 7.95 0.26
N GLU A 76 24.19 8.95 0.92
CA GLU A 76 23.47 9.96 1.71
C GLU A 76 22.57 10.87 0.86
N LYS A 77 22.81 10.98 -0.46
CA LYS A 77 22.00 11.80 -1.37
C LYS A 77 20.90 11.02 -2.07
N ARG A 78 21.01 9.70 -2.18
CA ARG A 78 20.09 8.88 -2.99
C ARG A 78 18.63 9.04 -2.58
N LEU A 79 18.36 9.05 -1.28
CA LEU A 79 17.00 9.12 -0.74
C LEU A 79 16.38 10.53 -0.80
N THR A 80 17.19 11.57 -1.05
CA THR A 80 16.73 12.97 -1.06
C THR A 80 16.85 13.63 -2.43
N ASP A 81 17.50 12.98 -3.40
CA ASP A 81 17.62 13.51 -4.76
C ASP A 81 16.26 13.48 -5.46
N PRO A 82 15.72 14.64 -5.88
CA PRO A 82 14.40 14.71 -6.49
C PRO A 82 14.30 13.94 -7.81
N ARG A 83 15.43 13.67 -8.49
CA ARG A 83 15.46 12.91 -9.75
C ARG A 83 15.26 11.41 -9.54
N LEU A 84 15.50 10.92 -8.32
CA LEU A 84 15.21 9.55 -7.92
C LEU A 84 13.82 9.41 -7.30
N GLN A 85 13.08 10.52 -7.11
CA GLN A 85 11.71 10.48 -6.58
C GLN A 85 10.75 10.18 -7.72
N HIS A 86 10.14 9.01 -7.68
CA HIS A 86 9.06 8.59 -8.56
C HIS A 86 7.90 8.04 -7.73
N PRO A 87 6.67 8.01 -8.29
CA PRO A 87 5.59 7.24 -7.69
C PRO A 87 6.01 5.78 -7.51
N TRP A 88 5.34 5.05 -6.63
CA TRP A 88 5.56 3.62 -6.50
C TRP A 88 5.43 2.92 -7.85
N GLU A 89 6.35 2.02 -8.17
CA GLU A 89 6.11 1.03 -9.21
C GLU A 89 5.15 -0.04 -8.65
N PHE A 90 4.17 -0.45 -9.45
CA PHE A 90 3.01 -1.22 -8.98
C PHE A 90 3.41 -2.55 -8.34
N THR A 91 4.29 -3.31 -8.99
CA THR A 91 4.71 -4.64 -8.50
C THR A 91 5.56 -4.52 -7.23
N SER A 92 6.43 -3.52 -7.14
CA SER A 92 7.24 -3.19 -5.96
C SER A 92 6.37 -2.76 -4.77
N TRP A 93 5.33 -1.97 -5.02
CA TRP A 93 4.34 -1.62 -3.99
C TRP A 93 3.60 -2.84 -3.49
N LEU A 94 3.17 -3.71 -4.41
CA LEU A 94 2.45 -4.93 -4.08
C LEU A 94 3.33 -5.92 -3.30
N ASP A 95 4.60 -6.10 -3.69
CA ASP A 95 5.56 -6.93 -2.94
C ASP A 95 5.83 -6.36 -1.54
N SER A 96 5.95 -5.03 -1.42
CA SER A 96 6.09 -4.35 -0.12
C SER A 96 4.86 -4.55 0.77
N LEU A 97 3.66 -4.53 0.18
CA LEU A 97 2.41 -4.81 0.88
C LEU A 97 2.34 -6.29 1.31
N TYR A 98 2.81 -7.21 0.47
CA TYR A 98 2.77 -8.64 0.74
C TYR A 98 3.78 -9.03 1.84
N THR A 99 5.01 -8.59 1.72
CA THR A 99 6.14 -8.95 2.60
C THR A 99 6.21 -8.11 3.87
N GLY A 100 5.47 -7.01 3.94
CA GLY A 100 5.49 -6.12 5.10
C GLY A 100 5.09 -6.80 6.41
N GLU A 101 5.64 -6.33 7.53
CA GLU A 101 5.40 -6.85 8.88
C GLU A 101 4.05 -6.37 9.46
N HIS A 102 2.98 -6.67 8.73
CA HIS A 102 1.63 -6.36 9.12
C HIS A 102 0.65 -7.47 8.67
N GLN A 103 -0.48 -7.56 9.35
CA GLN A 103 -1.62 -8.38 8.98
C GLN A 103 -2.83 -7.47 8.77
N LEU A 104 -3.45 -7.47 7.60
CA LEU A 104 -4.70 -6.74 7.38
C LEU A 104 -5.81 -7.46 8.15
N LEU A 105 -6.59 -6.73 8.94
CA LEU A 105 -7.65 -7.32 9.77
C LEU A 105 -9.03 -7.04 9.20
N SER A 106 -9.31 -5.78 8.86
CA SER A 106 -10.60 -5.42 8.27
C SER A 106 -10.58 -4.05 7.59
N CYS A 107 -11.45 -3.85 6.61
CA CYS A 107 -11.78 -2.54 6.06
C CYS A 107 -13.30 -2.35 6.14
N LYS A 108 -13.78 -1.40 6.95
CA LYS A 108 -15.21 -1.24 7.24
C LYS A 108 -15.62 0.22 7.23
N LYS A 109 -16.82 0.48 6.73
CA LYS A 109 -17.51 1.76 6.92
C LYS A 109 -17.97 1.85 8.38
N ILE A 110 -17.58 2.90 9.09
CA ILE A 110 -17.89 3.11 10.52
C ILE A 110 -18.85 4.28 10.76
N ALA A 111 -19.01 5.18 9.77
CA ALA A 111 -20.05 6.21 9.73
C ALA A 111 -20.43 6.55 8.28
N SER A 112 -21.34 7.50 8.05
CA SER A 112 -21.86 7.87 6.72
C SER A 112 -20.76 8.23 5.71
N ASP A 113 -19.69 8.89 6.16
CA ASP A 113 -18.60 9.42 5.34
C ASP A 113 -17.22 8.99 5.88
N LEU A 114 -17.18 7.97 6.75
CA LEU A 114 -15.96 7.52 7.42
C LEU A 114 -15.82 6.00 7.34
N ALA A 115 -14.66 5.54 6.90
CA ALA A 115 -14.26 4.15 6.92
C ALA A 115 -12.94 3.98 7.68
N ARG A 116 -12.72 2.75 8.15
CA ARG A 116 -11.54 2.36 8.91
C ARG A 116 -10.91 1.11 8.33
N LEU A 117 -9.62 1.18 8.03
CA LEU A 117 -8.77 0.02 7.77
C LEU A 117 -8.03 -0.33 9.05
N GLU A 118 -8.30 -1.51 9.62
CA GLU A 118 -7.59 -2.05 10.77
C GLU A 118 -6.55 -3.06 10.31
N TYR A 119 -5.36 -2.98 10.90
CA TYR A 119 -4.26 -3.89 10.67
C TYR A 119 -3.51 -4.15 11.96
N ARG A 120 -2.78 -5.24 11.99
CA ARG A 120 -1.93 -5.66 13.09
C ARG A 120 -0.48 -5.53 12.64
N THR A 121 0.42 -5.08 13.50
CA THR A 121 1.85 -4.99 13.18
C THR A 121 2.70 -5.54 14.32
N TRP A 122 3.83 -6.14 13.95
CA TRP A 122 4.84 -6.65 14.88
C TRP A 122 5.89 -5.60 15.26
N SER A 123 6.00 -4.53 14.46
CA SER A 123 7.19 -3.67 14.47
C SER A 123 6.86 -2.22 14.77
N TRP A 124 5.69 -1.91 15.33
CA TRP A 124 5.37 -0.54 15.77
C TRP A 124 6.46 -0.01 16.73
N PRO A 125 7.00 1.22 16.56
CA PRO A 125 6.67 2.23 15.53
C PRO A 125 7.49 2.12 14.24
N TYR A 126 8.47 1.23 14.21
CA TYR A 126 9.50 1.15 13.18
C TYR A 126 9.04 0.47 11.89
N GLY A 127 7.92 -0.27 11.93
CA GLY A 127 7.34 -0.92 10.76
C GLY A 127 6.81 0.12 9.76
N SER A 128 7.30 0.09 8.52
CA SER A 128 6.80 0.94 7.46
C SER A 128 5.35 0.61 7.14
N VAL A 129 4.51 1.63 7.10
CA VAL A 129 3.10 1.55 6.71
C VAL A 129 2.82 2.32 5.42
N GLU A 130 3.89 2.73 4.70
CA GLU A 130 3.78 3.48 3.44
C GLU A 130 2.97 2.71 2.39
N ALA A 131 3.17 1.39 2.27
CA ALA A 131 2.41 0.56 1.33
C ALA A 131 0.91 0.54 1.66
N LEU A 132 0.55 0.54 2.96
CA LEU A 132 -0.84 0.63 3.42
C LEU A 132 -1.44 2.00 3.15
N ARG A 133 -0.65 3.06 3.34
CA ARG A 133 -1.04 4.44 3.05
C ARG A 133 -1.31 4.60 1.55
N GLN A 134 -0.37 4.13 0.72
CA GLN A 134 -0.48 4.14 -0.74
C GLN A 134 -1.72 3.37 -1.19
N MET A 135 -2.04 2.21 -0.59
CA MET A 135 -3.27 1.47 -0.90
C MET A 135 -4.52 2.36 -0.75
N ILE A 136 -4.68 3.03 0.39
CA ILE A 136 -5.85 3.88 0.65
C ILE A 136 -5.92 5.04 -0.36
N HIS A 137 -4.78 5.65 -0.69
CA HIS A 137 -4.70 6.73 -1.69
C HIS A 137 -4.98 6.25 -3.11
N THR A 138 -4.50 5.08 -3.51
CA THR A 138 -4.75 4.49 -4.84
C THR A 138 -6.24 4.32 -5.09
N PHE A 139 -7.01 3.87 -4.10
CA PHE A 139 -8.49 3.80 -4.18
C PHE A 139 -9.18 5.17 -4.09
N GLY A 140 -8.42 6.26 -4.04
CA GLY A 140 -8.88 7.64 -4.08
C GLY A 140 -9.18 8.25 -2.72
N PHE A 141 -8.94 7.57 -1.61
CA PHE A 141 -9.35 8.04 -0.29
C PHE A 141 -8.33 8.95 0.40
N THR A 142 -8.84 9.89 1.18
CA THR A 142 -8.03 10.79 2.02
C THR A 142 -8.00 10.26 3.45
N ILE A 143 -6.80 9.95 3.93
CA ILE A 143 -6.57 9.55 5.32
C ILE A 143 -6.74 10.77 6.23
N LEU A 144 -7.54 10.60 7.27
CA LEU A 144 -7.83 11.61 8.29
C LEU A 144 -7.05 11.33 9.57
N ARG A 145 -6.79 10.06 9.88
CA ARG A 145 -6.15 9.65 11.13
C ARG A 145 -5.38 8.34 11.00
N GLU A 146 -4.22 8.30 11.64
CA GLU A 146 -3.42 7.09 11.89
C GLU A 146 -3.27 6.91 13.40
N ALA A 147 -3.63 5.75 13.94
CA ALA A 147 -3.55 5.52 15.37
C ALA A 147 -3.45 4.02 15.70
N HIS A 148 -3.20 3.71 16.98
CA HIS A 148 -3.20 2.36 17.51
C HIS A 148 -4.22 2.21 18.63
N LYS A 149 -4.77 1.01 18.77
CA LYS A 149 -5.52 0.59 19.96
C LYS A 149 -4.47 0.29 21.05
N THR A 150 -4.77 0.65 22.28
CA THR A 150 -3.98 0.24 23.46
C THR A 150 -3.80 -1.29 23.45
N LYS A 151 -2.63 -1.78 23.86
CA LYS A 151 -2.36 -3.23 24.00
C LYS A 151 -3.53 -3.86 24.77
N GLU A 152 -4.20 -4.82 24.15
CA GLU A 152 -4.96 -5.79 24.93
C GLU A 152 -3.91 -6.55 25.77
N GLY A 153 -4.03 -6.41 27.08
CA GLY A 153 -3.17 -7.04 28.08
C GLY A 153 -3.46 -8.53 28.21
#